data_AF-A0A3R7BNM1-F1
#
_entry.id   AF-A0A3R7BNM1-F1
#
_cell.length_a   1.000
_cell.length_b   1.000
_cell.length_c   1.000
_cell.angle_alpha   90.00
_cell.angle_beta   90.00
_cell.angle_gamma   90.00
#
_symmetry.space_group_name_H-M   'P 1'
#
loop_
_entity.id
_entity.type
_entity.pdbx_description
1 polymer ?
#
loop_
_entity_poly.entity_id
_entity_poly.type
_entity_poly.pdbx_seq_one_letter_code
_entity_poly.pdbx_strand_id
1 'polypeptide(L)'
;GLVPVMPLWGRDPAQLLGEMIESGMVIMVTAVAALGLDERWLGRILDHEALRELVDLNRRLKVNVCGDGGEMETLVLDAPFYRKRLRVLRAERRWEGGSGTLFVEAELEEKRL
;
A
#
# COMPACT_ATOMS: atom_id res chain seq x y z
N GLY A 1 -2.86 -28.55 19.76
CA GLY A 1 -2.16 -27.26 19.57
C GLY A 1 -2.56 -26.65 18.24
N LEU A 2 -2.22 -25.39 17.99
CA LEU A 2 -2.42 -24.71 16.70
C LEU A 2 -1.14 -24.79 15.85
N VAL A 3 -1.28 -24.73 14.53
CA VAL A 3 -0.16 -24.71 13.57
C VAL A 3 0.00 -23.29 13.00
N PRO A 4 1.19 -22.67 13.09
CA PRO A 4 1.42 -21.38 12.47
C PRO A 4 1.52 -21.53 10.94
N VAL A 5 0.82 -20.66 10.20
CA VAL A 5 0.90 -20.58 8.74
C VAL A 5 1.31 -19.16 8.38
N MET A 6 2.52 -19.01 7.84
CA MET A 6 3.14 -17.71 7.51
C MET A 6 3.45 -17.67 6.00
N PRO A 7 2.44 -17.51 5.12
CA PRO A 7 2.60 -17.73 3.68
C PRO A 7 3.53 -16.74 2.99
N LEU A 8 3.79 -15.59 3.62
CA LEU A 8 4.61 -14.50 3.07
C LEU A 8 6.01 -14.44 3.68
N TRP A 9 6.34 -15.29 4.66
CA TRP A 9 7.61 -15.21 5.38
C TRP A 9 8.80 -15.48 4.46
N GLY A 10 9.79 -14.59 4.48
CA GLY A 10 11.02 -14.70 3.69
C GLY A 10 10.86 -14.46 2.18
N ARG A 11 9.70 -13.97 1.74
CA ARG A 11 9.46 -13.57 0.35
C ARG A 11 10.18 -12.26 0.04
N ASP A 12 10.61 -12.10 -1.22
CA ASP A 12 11.15 -10.83 -1.71
C ASP A 12 10.04 -9.75 -1.77
N PRO A 13 10.21 -8.58 -1.15
CA PRO A 13 9.19 -7.53 -1.11
C PRO A 13 8.79 -6.99 -2.50
N ALA A 14 9.73 -6.85 -3.42
CA ALA A 14 9.43 -6.31 -4.75
C ALA A 14 8.62 -7.31 -5.60
N GLN A 15 8.99 -8.58 -5.54
CA GLN A 15 8.22 -9.66 -6.15
C GLN A 15 6.82 -9.75 -5.53
N LEU A 16 6.72 -9.68 -4.20
CA LEU A 16 5.45 -9.77 -3.49
C LEU A 16 4.50 -8.62 -3.88
N LEU A 17 4.98 -7.38 -3.91
CA LEU A 17 4.18 -6.25 -4.35
C LEU A 17 3.77 -6.39 -5.83
N GLY A 18 4.66 -6.85 -6.70
CA GLY A 18 4.33 -7.16 -8.10
C GLY A 18 3.18 -8.16 -8.22
N GLU A 19 3.25 -9.28 -7.50
CA GLU A 19 2.19 -10.31 -7.49
C GLU A 19 0.85 -9.78 -6.98
N MET A 20 0.87 -8.92 -5.96
CA MET A 20 -0.36 -8.27 -5.46
C MET A 20 -0.99 -7.39 -6.54
N ILE A 21 -0.18 -6.60 -7.26
CA ILE A 21 -0.67 -5.75 -8.36
C ILE A 21 -1.23 -6.60 -9.50
N GLU A 22 -0.48 -7.62 -9.94
CA GLU A 22 -0.89 -8.54 -11.01
C GLU A 22 -2.14 -9.35 -10.66
N SER A 23 -2.35 -9.65 -9.38
CA SER A 23 -3.57 -10.31 -8.93
C SER A 23 -4.82 -9.42 -9.07
N GLY A 24 -4.66 -8.12 -9.28
CA GLY A 24 -5.77 -7.17 -9.37
C GLY A 24 -6.16 -6.55 -8.01
N MET A 25 -5.26 -6.55 -7.03
CA MET A 25 -5.46 -5.77 -5.81
C MET A 25 -5.29 -4.27 -6.08
N VAL A 26 -6.18 -3.46 -5.53
CA VAL A 26 -6.11 -2.00 -5.56
C VAL A 26 -5.69 -1.54 -4.18
N ILE A 27 -4.41 -1.23 -4.02
CA ILE A 27 -3.79 -0.90 -2.73
C ILE A 27 -3.47 0.58 -2.71
N MET A 28 -3.98 1.31 -1.72
CA MET A 28 -3.75 2.75 -1.54
C MET A 28 -2.86 3.00 -0.33
N VAL A 29 -1.88 3.89 -0.46
CA VAL A 29 -1.03 4.30 0.66
C VAL A 29 -1.77 5.27 1.57
N THR A 30 -1.80 4.98 2.86
CA THR A 30 -2.51 5.77 3.89
C THR A 30 -1.60 6.38 4.94
N ALA A 31 -0.37 5.92 5.10
CA ALA A 31 0.62 6.64 5.90
C ALA A 31 2.03 6.41 5.34
N VAL A 32 2.93 7.36 5.62
CA VAL A 32 4.36 7.23 5.34
C VAL A 32 5.17 7.84 6.48
N ALA A 33 6.32 7.24 6.80
CA ALA A 33 7.20 7.68 7.87
C ALA A 33 8.68 7.34 7.60
N ALA A 34 9.15 7.57 6.36
CA ALA A 34 10.54 7.32 5.98
C ALA A 34 11.07 8.35 4.99
N LEU A 35 12.38 8.60 5.05
CA LEU A 35 13.06 9.49 4.11
C LEU A 35 12.85 8.99 2.66
N GLY A 36 12.42 9.89 1.78
CA GLY A 36 12.12 9.59 0.38
C GLY A 36 10.65 9.27 0.09
N LEU A 37 9.86 8.94 1.12
CA LEU A 37 8.41 8.85 1.01
C LEU A 37 7.78 10.20 1.40
N ASP A 38 7.61 11.07 0.42
CA ASP A 38 7.00 12.40 0.62
C ASP A 38 5.46 12.39 0.56
N GLU A 39 4.85 13.57 0.74
CA GLU A 39 3.39 13.74 0.79
C GLU A 39 2.66 13.20 -0.46
N ARG A 40 3.34 13.09 -1.62
CA ARG A 40 2.73 12.58 -2.86
C ARG A 40 2.37 11.10 -2.79
N TRP A 41 2.96 10.37 -1.84
CA TRP A 41 2.58 8.97 -1.57
C TRP A 41 1.20 8.87 -0.92
N LEU A 42 0.74 9.87 -0.15
CA LEU A 42 -0.56 9.79 0.53
C LEU A 42 -1.73 9.79 -0.46
N GLY A 43 -2.45 8.66 -0.50
CA GLY A 43 -3.56 8.41 -1.43
C GLY A 43 -3.11 7.84 -2.78
N ARG A 44 -1.81 7.58 -2.95
CA ARG A 44 -1.28 6.95 -4.16
C ARG A 44 -1.68 5.48 -4.22
N ILE A 45 -2.07 5.01 -5.40
CA ILE A 45 -2.28 3.59 -5.67
C ILE A 45 -0.93 2.94 -5.97
N LEU A 46 -0.67 1.79 -5.35
CA LEU A 46 0.52 0.99 -5.65
C LEU A 46 0.29 0.24 -6.96
N ASP A 47 0.72 0.84 -8.06
CA ASP A 47 0.77 0.23 -9.39
C ASP A 47 2.22 -0.09 -9.80
N HIS A 48 2.43 -0.51 -11.05
CA HIS A 48 3.77 -0.84 -11.56
C HIS A 48 4.72 0.37 -11.58
N GLU A 49 4.20 1.60 -11.65
CA GLU A 49 5.02 2.81 -11.58
C GLU A 49 5.46 3.08 -10.14
N ALA A 50 4.53 3.00 -9.19
CA ALA A 50 4.83 3.08 -7.77
C ALA A 50 5.84 2.01 -7.34
N LEU A 51 5.71 0.77 -7.83
CA LEU A 51 6.67 -0.30 -7.58
C LEU A 51 8.08 0.06 -8.06
N ARG A 52 8.23 0.60 -9.27
CA ARG A 52 9.54 1.02 -9.80
C ARG A 52 10.16 2.12 -8.92
N GLU A 53 9.37 3.07 -8.47
CA GLU A 53 9.83 4.14 -7.58
C GLU A 53 10.24 3.61 -6.19
N LEU A 54 9.46 2.69 -5.61
CA LEU A 54 9.80 2.05 -4.34
C LEU A 54 11.09 1.24 -4.44
N VAL A 55 11.31 0.53 -5.55
CA VAL A 55 12.58 -0.17 -5.80
C VAL A 55 13.75 0.81 -5.91
N ASP A 56 13.57 1.98 -6.54
CA ASP A 56 14.61 3.01 -6.57
C ASP A 56 14.91 3.57 -5.16
N LEU A 57 13.85 3.87 -4.39
CA LEU A 57 13.97 4.32 -3.01
C LEU A 57 14.62 3.26 -2.11
N ASN A 58 14.31 1.97 -2.31
CA ASN A 58 14.97 0.88 -1.61
C ASN A 58 16.47 0.86 -1.92
N ARG A 59 16.88 0.99 -3.18
CA ARG A 59 18.30 1.01 -3.56
C ARG A 59 19.05 2.17 -2.92
N ARG A 60 18.45 3.37 -2.94
CA ARG A 60 19.08 4.64 -2.52
C ARG A 60 19.01 4.90 -1.02
N LEU A 61 17.88 4.58 -0.39
CA LEU A 61 17.50 4.99 0.97
C LEU A 61 17.08 3.80 1.86
N LYS A 62 17.08 2.58 1.34
CA LYS A 62 16.78 1.34 2.07
C LYS A 62 15.35 1.22 2.62
N VAL A 63 14.43 2.04 2.12
CA VAL A 63 12.98 1.89 2.36
C VAL A 63 12.55 0.48 1.96
N ASN A 64 11.86 -0.27 2.83
CA ASN A 64 11.27 -1.55 2.45
C ASN A 64 10.15 -1.33 1.43
N VAL A 65 10.17 -2.05 0.29
CA VAL A 65 9.18 -1.93 -0.79
C VAL A 65 7.74 -2.24 -0.33
N CYS A 66 7.58 -3.13 0.65
CA CYS A 66 6.29 -3.45 1.26
C CYS A 66 6.00 -2.64 2.54
N GLY A 67 6.95 -1.86 3.05
CA GLY A 67 6.77 -1.05 4.25
C GLY A 67 6.82 -1.81 5.58
N ASP A 68 7.38 -3.02 5.63
CA ASP A 68 7.36 -3.89 6.82
C ASP A 68 7.97 -3.27 8.09
N GLY A 69 8.80 -2.23 7.97
CA GLY A 69 9.42 -1.52 9.08
C GLY A 69 8.58 -0.35 9.62
N GLY A 70 7.36 -0.17 9.11
CA GLY A 70 6.50 0.97 9.42
C GLY A 70 6.79 2.20 8.55
N GLU A 71 7.55 2.05 7.45
CA GLU A 71 7.81 3.14 6.51
C GLU A 71 6.55 3.59 5.78
N MET A 72 5.60 2.67 5.60
CA MET A 72 4.38 2.87 4.82
C MET A 72 3.25 1.99 5.35
N GLU A 73 2.07 2.58 5.49
CA GLU A 73 0.83 1.85 5.80
C GLU A 73 -0.12 1.94 4.61
N THR A 74 -0.94 0.91 4.40
CA THR A 74 -1.82 0.82 3.23
C THR A 74 -3.25 0.40 3.57
N LEU A 75 -4.16 0.73 2.66
CA LEU A 75 -5.56 0.30 2.65
C LEU A 75 -5.87 -0.39 1.32
N VAL A 76 -6.30 -1.65 1.38
CA VAL A 76 -6.77 -2.39 0.20
C VAL A 76 -8.19 -1.97 -0.13
N LEU A 77 -8.35 -1.19 -1.20
CA LEU A 77 -9.64 -0.69 -1.68
C LEU A 77 -10.43 -1.76 -2.43
N ASP A 78 -9.74 -2.65 -3.14
CA ASP A 78 -10.36 -3.77 -3.83
C ASP A 78 -9.37 -4.94 -3.98
N ALA A 79 -9.90 -6.16 -4.07
CA ALA A 79 -9.16 -7.37 -4.33
C ALA A 79 -10.09 -8.41 -5.01
N PRO A 80 -9.58 -9.37 -5.79
CA PRO A 80 -10.42 -10.34 -6.51
C PRO A 80 -11.46 -11.05 -5.64
N PHE A 81 -11.07 -11.39 -4.41
CA PHE A 81 -11.91 -12.10 -3.44
C PHE A 81 -12.88 -11.22 -2.65
N TYR A 82 -12.86 -9.89 -2.85
CA TYR A 82 -13.85 -8.99 -2.25
C TYR A 82 -15.19 -9.09 -2.99
N ARG A 83 -16.30 -9.08 -2.24
CA ARG A 83 -17.66 -9.03 -2.81
C ARG A 83 -18.05 -7.62 -3.28
N LYS A 84 -17.59 -6.60 -2.55
CA LYS A 84 -17.79 -5.17 -2.83
C LYS A 84 -16.46 -4.46 -2.68
N ARG A 85 -16.25 -3.37 -3.41
CA ARG A 85 -15.06 -2.53 -3.28
C ARG A 85 -15.32 -1.36 -2.34
N LEU A 86 -14.25 -0.77 -1.81
CA LEU A 86 -14.32 0.50 -1.09
C LEU A 86 -14.27 1.66 -2.08
N ARG A 87 -15.33 2.46 -2.12
CA ARG A 87 -15.38 3.74 -2.82
C ARG A 87 -15.00 4.84 -1.84
N VAL A 88 -13.86 5.48 -2.09
CA VAL A 88 -13.41 6.64 -1.30
C VAL A 88 -14.35 7.82 -1.58
N LEU A 89 -14.97 8.35 -0.53
CA LEU A 89 -15.85 9.51 -0.59
C LEU A 89 -15.08 10.81 -0.33
N ARG A 90 -14.20 10.75 0.68
CA ARG A 90 -13.35 11.87 1.09
C ARG A 90 -12.02 11.33 1.62
N ALA A 91 -10.96 12.08 1.36
CA ALA A 91 -9.67 11.83 1.95
C ALA A 91 -9.03 13.14 2.42
N GLU A 92 -8.49 13.16 3.64
CA GLU A 92 -7.78 14.31 4.23
C GLU A 92 -6.33 13.92 4.49
N ARG A 93 -5.39 14.67 3.91
CA ARG A 93 -3.95 14.51 4.17
C ARG A 93 -3.55 15.34 5.38
N ARG A 94 -2.73 14.75 6.26
CA ARG A 94 -1.98 15.47 7.29
C ARG A 94 -0.51 15.17 7.12
N TRP A 95 0.28 16.22 6.97
CA TRP A 95 1.72 16.15 6.81
C TRP A 95 2.43 16.77 8.02
N GLU A 96 3.39 16.05 8.58
CA GLU A 96 4.15 16.44 9.76
C GLU A 96 5.65 16.39 9.45
N GLY A 97 6.06 17.20 8.47
CA GLY A 97 7.46 17.43 8.10
C GLY A 97 8.15 16.27 7.39
N GLY A 98 8.23 15.10 8.04
CA GLY A 98 8.89 13.88 7.54
C GLY A 98 8.01 12.64 7.55
N SER A 99 6.77 12.76 8.00
CA SER A 99 5.76 11.69 7.98
C SER A 99 4.40 12.28 7.63
N GLY A 100 3.46 11.44 7.22
CA GLY A 100 2.10 11.87 7.03
C GLY A 100 1.10 10.73 7.02
N THR A 101 -0.17 11.11 7.18
CA THR A 101 -1.30 10.20 7.31
C THR A 101 -2.46 10.70 6.45
N LEU A 102 -3.17 9.77 5.83
CA LEU A 102 -4.39 9.99 5.06
C LEU A 102 -5.59 9.45 5.85
N PHE A 103 -6.50 10.33 6.22
CA PHE A 103 -7.77 9.96 6.83
C PHE A 103 -8.79 9.72 5.72
N VAL A 104 -9.38 8.53 5.68
CA VAL A 104 -10.23 8.08 4.57
C VAL A 104 -11.66 7.85 5.06
N GLU A 105 -12.63 8.52 4.45
CA GLU A 105 -14.05 8.19 4.54
C GLU A 105 -14.44 7.40 3.29
N ALA A 106 -14.99 6.20 3.46
CA ALA A 106 -15.33 5.30 2.36
C ALA A 106 -16.64 4.54 2.63
N GLU A 107 -17.24 4.05 1.55
CA GLU A 107 -18.42 3.18 1.58
C GLU A 107 -18.22 1.94 0.70
N LEU A 108 -19.09 0.94 0.88
CA LEU A 108 -19.10 -0.25 0.02
C LEU A 108 -19.86 0.03 -1.28
N GLU A 109 -19.23 -0.24 -2.42
CA GLU A 109 -19.78 -0.14 -3.76
C GLU A 109 -19.77 -1.52 -4.45
N GLU A 110 -20.81 -1.82 -5.24
CA GLU A 110 -20.82 -3.03 -6.07
C GLU A 110 -19.66 -2.99 -7.09
N LYS A 111 -19.09 -4.15 -7.37
CA LYS A 111 -18.09 -4.27 -8.44
C LYS A 111 -18.77 -4.12 -9.80
N ARG A 112 -18.20 -3.27 -10.66
CA ARG A 112 -18.59 -3.25 -12.07
C ARG A 112 -17.98 -4.50 -12.73
N LEU A 113 -18.85 -5.33 -13.32
CA LEU A 113 -18.46 -6.51 -14.10
C LEU A 113 -17.73 -6.11 -15.38
#